data_AF-A3UBG6-F1
#
_entry.id   AF-A3UBG6-F1
#
_cell.length_a   1.000
_cell.length_b   1.000
_cell.length_c   1.000
_cell.angle_alpha   90.00
_cell.angle_beta   90.00
_cell.angle_gamma   90.00
#
_symmetry.space_group_name_H-M   'P 1'
#
loop_
_entity.id
_entity.type
_entity.pdbx_description
1 polymer ?
#
loop_
_entity_poly.entity_id
_entity_poly.type
_entity_poly.pdbx_seq_one_letter_code
_entity_poly.pdbx_strand_id
1 'polypeptide(L)'
;MNTQENIIPGKTIAVVSYLTFIGALIALFMHKDNPTKFGGFHLRQAIGIHLLQLSLAFVIGWFDSLLIFSAFWVFIVVLWAFGFIGAAQGKYQEIPVLGPLFQKWFSIIVPTN
;
A
#
# COMPACT_ATOMS: atom_id res chain seq x y z
N MET A 1 -10.33 34.18 -11.96
CA MET A 1 -10.07 33.41 -10.74
C MET A 1 -9.60 32.04 -11.19
N ASN A 2 -8.31 31.76 -11.08
CA ASN A 2 -7.74 30.48 -11.51
C ASN A 2 -7.95 29.50 -10.36
N THR A 3 -9.06 28.75 -10.39
CA THR A 3 -9.25 27.62 -9.48
C THR A 3 -8.14 26.62 -9.81
N GLN A 4 -7.10 26.60 -8.99
CA GLN A 4 -6.32 25.38 -8.81
C GLN A 4 -7.33 24.34 -8.31
N GLU A 5 -7.95 23.63 -9.25
CA GLU A 5 -8.69 22.40 -8.99
C GLU A 5 -7.86 21.59 -8.00
N ASN A 6 -8.50 20.99 -6.99
CA ASN A 6 -7.85 20.28 -5.88
C ASN A 6 -7.00 19.10 -6.42
N ILE A 7 -5.81 19.36 -6.97
CA ILE A 7 -4.88 18.33 -7.42
C ILE A 7 -4.29 17.73 -6.16
N ILE A 8 -4.86 16.61 -5.73
CA ILE A 8 -4.32 15.85 -4.60
C ILE A 8 -2.91 15.39 -5.02
N PRO A 9 -1.84 15.77 -4.30
CA PRO A 9 -0.50 15.35 -4.66
C PRO A 9 -0.40 13.82 -4.64
N GLY A 10 0.27 13.22 -5.63
CA GLY A 10 0.50 11.77 -5.65
C GLY A 10 1.16 11.24 -4.37
N LYS A 11 1.93 12.10 -3.69
CA LYS A 11 2.50 11.81 -2.36
C LYS A 11 1.44 11.61 -1.28
N THR A 12 0.36 12.39 -1.31
CA THR A 12 -0.76 12.24 -0.39
C THR A 12 -1.46 10.90 -0.61
N ILE A 13 -1.76 10.54 -1.86
CA ILE A 13 -2.30 9.20 -2.21
C ILE A 13 -1.38 8.10 -1.69
N ALA A 14 -0.08 8.22 -1.97
CA ALA A 14 0.92 7.24 -1.55
C ALA A 14 0.94 7.05 -0.03
N VAL A 15 1.06 8.13 0.75
CA VAL A 15 1.14 8.06 2.23
C VAL A 15 -0.17 7.55 2.84
N VAL A 16 -1.33 8.07 2.39
CA VAL A 16 -2.65 7.67 2.91
C VAL A 16 -2.89 6.18 2.69
N SER A 17 -2.41 5.62 1.57
CA SER A 17 -2.60 4.19 1.26
C SER A 17 -2.01 3.23 2.29
N TYR A 18 -0.97 3.64 3.02
CA TYR A 18 -0.33 2.79 4.04
C TYR A 18 -0.94 2.90 5.44
N LEU A 19 -1.71 3.95 5.75
CA LEU A 19 -2.09 4.24 7.15
C LEU A 19 -2.89 3.10 7.80
N THR A 20 -3.91 2.63 7.09
CA THR A 20 -4.76 1.51 7.48
C THR A 20 -5.36 0.89 6.23
N PHE A 21 -6.05 -0.26 6.36
CA PHE A 21 -6.85 -0.79 5.27
C PHE A 21 -7.90 0.22 4.77
N ILE A 22 -8.54 0.96 5.69
CA ILE A 22 -9.46 2.05 5.35
C ILE A 22 -8.72 3.17 4.61
N GLY A 23 -7.50 3.52 5.03
CA GLY A 23 -6.63 4.46 4.32
C GLY A 23 -6.33 4.03 2.88
N ALA A 24 -6.09 2.74 2.63
CA ALA A 24 -5.93 2.21 1.28
C ALA A 24 -7.20 2.35 0.43
N LEU A 25 -8.39 2.12 1.00
CA LEU A 25 -9.66 2.35 0.30
C LEU A 25 -9.87 3.83 -0.03
N ILE A 26 -9.58 4.73 0.92
CA ILE A 26 -9.66 6.18 0.69
C ILE A 26 -8.69 6.59 -0.43
N ALA A 27 -7.43 6.13 -0.36
CA ALA A 27 -6.42 6.41 -1.37
C ALA A 27 -6.80 5.86 -2.76
N LEU A 28 -7.52 4.73 -2.83
CA LEU A 28 -8.07 4.20 -4.07
C LEU A 28 -9.06 5.18 -4.71
N PHE A 29 -9.98 5.75 -3.94
CA PHE A 29 -10.90 6.76 -4.46
C PHE A 29 -10.17 8.06 -4.84
N MET A 30 -9.22 8.51 -4.02
CA MET A 30 -8.38 9.69 -4.35
C MET A 30 -7.63 9.51 -5.67
N HIS A 31 -7.07 8.32 -5.91
CA HIS A 31 -6.37 7.99 -7.17
C HIS A 31 -7.33 7.86 -8.35
N LYS A 32 -8.54 7.35 -8.14
CA LYS A 32 -9.55 7.27 -9.20
C LYS A 32 -9.92 8.65 -9.73
N ASP A 33 -10.06 9.62 -8.83
CA ASP A 33 -10.40 11.00 -9.19
C ASP A 33 -9.18 11.76 -9.75
N ASN A 34 -7.98 11.49 -9.21
CA ASN A 34 -6.74 12.16 -9.60
C ASN A 34 -5.60 11.13 -9.77
N PRO A 35 -5.55 10.42 -10.90
CA PRO A 35 -4.58 9.34 -11.08
C PRO A 35 -3.16 9.89 -11.21
N THR A 36 -2.24 9.34 -10.42
CA THR A 36 -0.83 9.69 -10.49
C THR A 36 0.04 8.44 -10.53
N LYS A 37 1.15 8.48 -11.29
CA LYS A 37 2.09 7.35 -11.35
C LYS A 37 2.63 6.97 -9.97
N PHE A 38 3.01 7.97 -9.18
CA PHE A 38 3.57 7.79 -7.83
C PHE A 38 2.53 7.28 -6.84
N GLY A 39 1.34 7.90 -6.81
CA GLY A 39 0.24 7.49 -5.94
C GLY A 39 -0.19 6.05 -6.24
N GLY A 40 -0.42 5.73 -7.51
CA GLY A 40 -0.82 4.39 -7.93
C GLY A 40 0.26 3.32 -7.68
N PHE A 41 1.54 3.65 -7.87
CA PHE A 41 2.64 2.73 -7.54
C PHE A 41 2.60 2.31 -6.06
N HIS A 42 2.52 3.28 -5.15
CA HIS A 42 2.48 3.01 -3.71
C HIS A 42 1.16 2.40 -3.25
N LEU A 43 0.04 2.81 -3.84
CA LEU A 43 -1.29 2.28 -3.57
C LEU A 43 -1.39 0.79 -3.88
N ARG A 44 -0.86 0.35 -5.03
CA ARG A 44 -0.80 -1.09 -5.38
C ARG A 44 -0.03 -1.91 -4.34
N GLN A 45 1.13 -1.40 -3.90
CA GLN A 45 1.92 -2.08 -2.87
C GLN A 45 1.20 -2.12 -1.52
N ALA A 46 0.58 -1.01 -1.11
CA ALA A 46 -0.12 -0.92 0.16
C ALA A 46 -1.36 -1.84 0.20
N ILE A 47 -2.16 -1.88 -0.88
CA ILE A 47 -3.27 -2.83 -1.03
C ILE A 47 -2.74 -4.28 -0.88
N GLY A 48 -1.63 -4.60 -1.55
CA GLY A 48 -0.99 -5.92 -1.44
C GLY A 48 -0.59 -6.29 -0.02
N ILE A 49 0.04 -5.36 0.72
CA ILE A 49 0.42 -5.58 2.12
C ILE A 49 -0.81 -5.80 2.99
N HIS A 50 -1.85 -4.96 2.88
CA HIS A 50 -3.05 -5.10 3.73
C HIS A 50 -3.80 -6.41 3.45
N LEU A 51 -3.89 -6.83 2.18
CA LEU A 51 -4.51 -8.11 1.82
C LEU A 51 -3.66 -9.28 2.31
N LEU A 52 -2.34 -9.21 2.16
CA LEU A 52 -1.41 -10.22 2.70
C LEU A 52 -1.54 -10.34 4.22
N GLN A 53 -1.60 -9.20 4.92
CA GLN A 53 -1.81 -9.15 6.37
C GLN A 53 -3.13 -9.83 6.74
N LEU A 54 -4.24 -9.52 6.05
CA LEU A 54 -5.54 -10.12 6.34
C LEU A 54 -5.54 -11.65 6.10
N SER A 55 -4.98 -12.09 4.97
CA SER A 55 -4.89 -13.52 4.62
C SER A 55 -4.03 -14.30 5.63
N LEU A 56 -2.86 -13.77 5.99
CA LEU A 56 -1.97 -14.44 6.93
C LEU A 56 -2.51 -14.39 8.36
N ALA A 57 -3.13 -13.29 8.80
CA ALA A 57 -3.76 -13.20 10.11
C ALA A 57 -4.84 -14.27 10.29
N PHE A 58 -5.64 -14.53 9.24
CA PHE A 58 -6.63 -15.61 9.24
C PHE A 58 -5.97 -16.98 9.45
N VAL A 59 -4.84 -17.27 8.79
CA VAL A 59 -4.12 -18.54 8.93
C VAL A 59 -3.47 -18.67 10.30
N ILE A 60 -2.86 -17.61 10.80
CA ILE A 60 -2.10 -17.61 12.06
C ILE A 60 -3.02 -17.76 13.28
N GLY A 61 -4.27 -17.31 13.18
CA GLY A 61 -5.26 -17.49 14.24
C GLY A 61 -5.54 -18.96 14.61
N TRP A 62 -5.12 -19.92 13.78
CA TRP A 62 -5.22 -21.36 14.06
C TRP A 62 -4.06 -21.90 14.91
N PHE A 63 -3.02 -21.10 15.15
CA PHE A 63 -1.83 -21.51 15.89
C PHE A 63 -1.80 -20.83 17.26
N ASP A 64 -1.67 -21.63 18.32
CA ASP A 64 -1.42 -21.12 19.67
C ASP A 64 0.09 -21.04 19.95
N SER A 65 0.78 -20.14 19.23
CA SER A 65 2.23 -19.96 19.36
C SER A 65 2.63 -18.50 19.26
N LEU A 66 3.20 -17.97 20.35
CA LEU A 66 3.73 -16.61 20.40
C LEU A 66 4.87 -16.40 19.39
N LEU A 67 5.67 -17.44 19.11
CA LEU A 67 6.75 -17.37 18.13
C LEU A 67 6.21 -17.15 16.71
N ILE A 68 5.17 -17.90 16.32
CA ILE A 68 4.54 -17.75 15.01
C ILE A 68 3.89 -16.36 14.89
N PHE A 69 3.16 -15.95 15.92
CA PHE A 69 2.50 -14.65 15.96
C PHE A 69 3.50 -13.48 15.85
N SER A 70 4.62 -13.53 16.59
CA SER A 70 5.64 -12.49 16.55
C SER A 70 6.39 -12.45 15.22
N ALA A 71 6.76 -13.62 14.66
CA ALA A 71 7.40 -13.71 13.35
C ALA A 71 6.54 -13.08 12.24
N PHE A 72 5.22 -13.31 12.29
CA PHE A 72 4.26 -12.70 11.38
C PHE A 72 4.24 -11.18 11.46
N TRP A 73 4.11 -10.61 12.67
CA TRP A 73 4.07 -9.16 12.82
C TRP A 73 5.36 -8.49 12.39
N VAL A 74 6.51 -9.11 12.70
CA VAL A 74 7.82 -8.63 12.23
C VAL A 74 7.87 -8.62 10.70
N PHE A 75 7.46 -9.71 10.05
CA PHE A 75 7.42 -9.80 8.60
C PHE A 75 6.54 -8.71 7.96
N ILE A 76 5.30 -8.53 8.44
CA ILE A 76 4.39 -7.51 7.92
C ILE A 76 4.92 -6.09 8.14
N VAL A 77 5.42 -5.78 9.34
CA VAL A 77 5.94 -4.45 9.68
C VAL A 77 7.16 -4.09 8.83
N VAL A 78 8.05 -5.04 8.55
CA VAL A 78 9.22 -4.80 7.68
C VAL A 78 8.79 -4.43 6.27
N LEU A 79 7.85 -5.17 5.67
CA LEU A 79 7.33 -4.88 4.34
C LEU A 79 6.62 -3.52 4.30
N TRP A 80 5.75 -3.28 5.29
CA TRP A 80 5.01 -2.03 5.43
C TRP A 80 5.94 -0.84 5.57
N ALA A 81 6.92 -0.90 6.47
CA ALA A 81 7.85 0.20 6.74
C ALA A 81 8.71 0.50 5.50
N PHE A 82 9.18 -0.54 4.80
CA PHE A 82 9.97 -0.36 3.59
C PHE A 82 9.20 0.42 2.51
N GLY A 83 7.95 0.05 2.24
CA GLY A 83 7.09 0.76 1.28
C GLY A 83 6.70 2.16 1.76
N PHE A 84 6.33 2.30 3.03
CA PHE A 84 5.90 3.57 3.65
C PHE A 84 7.01 4.61 3.67
N ILE A 85 8.24 4.22 4.03
CA ILE A 85 9.39 5.13 4.02
C ILE A 85 9.63 5.67 2.61
N GLY A 86 9.52 4.82 1.58
CA GLY A 86 9.57 5.26 0.18
C GLY A 86 8.50 6.31 -0.15
N ALA A 87 7.25 6.05 0.25
CA ALA A 87 6.13 6.97 0.04
C ALA A 87 6.39 8.33 0.72
N ALA A 88 6.82 8.30 2.00
CA ALA A 88 7.12 9.49 2.79
C ALA A 88 8.30 10.29 2.20
N GLN A 89 9.29 9.62 1.62
CA GLN A 89 10.45 10.24 0.98
C GLN A 89 10.22 10.64 -0.49
N GLY A 90 9.08 10.29 -1.09
CA GLY A 90 8.82 10.58 -2.50
C GLY A 90 9.60 9.69 -3.48
N LYS A 91 10.00 8.48 -3.07
CA LYS A 91 10.81 7.54 -3.86
C LYS A 91 9.98 6.35 -4.27
N TYR A 92 10.12 5.91 -5.53
CA TYR A 92 9.56 4.66 -6.03
C TYR A 92 10.28 3.45 -5.42
N GLN A 93 10.09 3.25 -4.13
CA GLN A 93 10.70 2.18 -3.37
C GLN A 93 9.85 0.91 -3.52
N GLU A 94 10.29 0.01 -4.39
CA GLU A 94 9.58 -1.26 -4.63
C GLU A 94 9.97 -2.31 -3.60
N ILE A 95 8.98 -2.88 -2.92
CA ILE A 95 9.19 -3.95 -1.93
C ILE A 95 9.84 -5.14 -2.64
N PRO A 96 11.01 -5.64 -2.18
CA PRO A 96 11.68 -6.76 -2.82
C PRO A 96 10.77 -8.00 -2.85
N VAL A 97 10.83 -8.75 -3.96
CA VAL A 97 10.06 -9.98 -4.21
C VAL A 97 8.54 -9.77 -4.36
N LEU A 98 7.89 -9.13 -3.39
CA LEU A 98 6.43 -8.96 -3.36
C LEU A 98 5.93 -7.74 -4.13
N GLY A 99 6.72 -6.65 -4.17
CA GLY A 99 6.38 -5.43 -4.90
C GLY A 99 6.03 -5.69 -6.37
N PRO A 100 6.87 -6.42 -7.14
CA PRO A 100 6.56 -6.74 -8.54
C PRO A 100 5.26 -7.54 -8.71
N LEU A 101 4.95 -8.43 -7.76
CA LEU A 101 3.70 -9.20 -7.75
C LEU A 101 2.51 -8.26 -7.50
N PHE A 102 2.61 -7.37 -6.52
CA PHE A 102 1.58 -6.38 -6.23
C PHE A 102 1.36 -5.41 -7.40
N GLN A 103 2.44 -4.96 -8.05
CA GLN A 103 2.35 -4.13 -9.25
C GLN A 103 1.57 -4.83 -10.36
N LYS A 104 1.82 -6.13 -10.56
CA LYS A 104 1.12 -6.94 -11.56
C LYS A 104 -0.34 -7.17 -11.19
N TRP A 105 -0.61 -7.70 -9.99
CA TRP A 105 -1.96 -8.11 -9.57
C TRP A 105 -2.93 -6.93 -9.50
N PHE A 106 -2.48 -5.79 -9.01
CA PHE A 106 -3.35 -4.63 -8.80
C PHE A 106 -3.29 -3.61 -9.95
N SER A 107 -2.63 -3.96 -11.06
CA SER A 107 -2.58 -3.11 -12.27
C SER A 107 -3.96 -2.82 -12.86
N ILE A 108 -4.86 -3.79 -12.80
CA ILE A 108 -6.22 -3.71 -13.35
C ILE A 108 -7.09 -2.75 -12.51
N ILE A 109 -6.98 -2.80 -11.19
CA ILE A 109 -7.80 -1.99 -10.28
C ILE A 109 -7.24 -0.59 -10.03
N VAL A 110 -5.91 -0.43 -10.14
CA VAL A 110 -5.21 0.84 -9.94
C VAL A 110 -4.36 1.09 -11.18
N PRO A 111 -4.89 1.65 -12.28
CA PRO A 111 -4.10 1.97 -13.46
C PRO A 111 -3.07 3.08 -13.15
N THR A 112 -1.89 3.02 -13.80
CA THR A 112 -0.75 3.96 -13.55
C THR A 112 -0.15 4.49 -14.85
N ASN A 113 -0.79 4.21 -15.98
CA ASN A 113 -0.35 4.48 -17.34
C ASN A 113 -1.12 5.67 -17.90
#